data_AF-A0A354EWC0-F1
#
_entry.id   AF-A0A354EWC0-F1
#
_cell.length_a   1.000
_cell.length_b   1.000
_cell.length_c   1.000
_cell.angle_alpha   90.00
_cell.angle_beta   90.00
_cell.angle_gamma   90.00
#
_symmetry.space_group_name_H-M   'P 1'
#
loop_
_entity.id
_entity.type
_entity.pdbx_description
1 polymer ?
#
loop_
_entity_poly.entity_id
_entity_poly.type
_entity_poly.pdbx_seq_one_letter_code
_entity_poly.pdbx_strand_id
1 'polypeptide(L)'
;MLKLLAPALSVLSVLAAGSVMAQSQDGPIVTGNRSVESADALKTREAIAYARPLPRGAPSADYALVAWCDALVSGHADLGDTLPAHAPEDVELVRLGRLEAQDFRTALAAAAPRQSAASKAEADRAVAAVKAQWATLIENPDAEARSQSFGLFFGLPGRCEHAARRIRENITTPPATLESVGIN
;
A
#
# COMPACT_ATOMS: atom_id res chain seq x y z
N MET A 1 -87.36 -23.48 -15.33
CA MET A 1 -86.26 -23.57 -16.32
C MET A 1 -85.04 -22.86 -15.75
N LEU A 2 -83.87 -23.45 -15.97
CA LEU A 2 -82.51 -22.98 -15.63
C LEU A 2 -82.09 -22.99 -14.13
N LYS A 3 -81.44 -24.09 -13.74
CA LYS A 3 -80.56 -24.25 -12.57
C LYS A 3 -79.11 -24.23 -13.08
N LEU A 4 -78.23 -23.44 -12.47
CA LEU A 4 -76.77 -23.62 -12.53
C LEU A 4 -76.18 -23.16 -11.18
N LEU A 5 -75.67 -24.12 -10.42
CA LEU A 5 -74.87 -23.94 -9.20
C LEU A 5 -73.40 -24.18 -9.55
N ALA A 6 -72.54 -23.40 -8.91
CA ALA A 6 -71.10 -23.27 -9.09
C ALA A 6 -70.29 -24.51 -8.59
N PRO A 7 -68.98 -24.59 -8.90
CA PRO A 7 -68.19 -25.82 -8.97
C PRO A 7 -67.41 -26.14 -7.68
N ALA A 8 -66.90 -27.37 -7.56
CA ALA A 8 -65.83 -27.68 -6.61
C ALA A 8 -64.98 -28.91 -7.04
N LEU A 9 -63.70 -28.80 -6.68
CA LEU A 9 -62.66 -29.83 -6.56
C LEU A 9 -61.82 -30.16 -7.81
N SER A 10 -60.78 -29.33 -7.99
CA SER A 10 -59.53 -29.73 -8.62
C SER A 10 -58.60 -30.34 -7.57
N VAL A 11 -58.10 -31.54 -7.85
CA VAL A 11 -56.91 -32.12 -7.20
C VAL A 11 -55.87 -32.27 -8.29
N LEU A 12 -54.73 -31.58 -8.17
CA LEU A 12 -53.53 -31.93 -8.93
C LEU A 12 -52.28 -31.54 -8.12
N SER A 13 -51.58 -32.56 -7.64
CA SER A 13 -50.24 -32.48 -7.07
C SER A 13 -49.22 -32.15 -8.16
N VAL A 14 -48.42 -31.09 -7.99
CA VAL A 14 -47.23 -30.83 -8.80
C VAL A 14 -46.04 -30.59 -7.88
N LEU A 15 -44.93 -31.25 -8.23
CA LEU A 15 -43.71 -31.43 -7.48
C LEU A 15 -43.02 -30.10 -7.16
N ALA A 16 -42.57 -29.96 -5.91
CA ALA A 16 -41.66 -28.89 -5.49
C ALA A 16 -40.23 -29.21 -5.95
N ALA A 17 -39.87 -28.78 -7.15
CA ALA A 17 -38.47 -28.56 -7.52
C ALA A 17 -38.09 -27.16 -7.04
N GLY A 18 -37.17 -27.09 -6.07
CA GLY A 18 -36.65 -25.83 -5.56
C GLY A 18 -36.02 -25.01 -6.68
N SER A 19 -36.64 -23.87 -6.98
CA SER A 19 -36.08 -22.86 -7.87
C SER A 19 -34.83 -22.25 -7.24
N VAL A 20 -33.65 -22.78 -7.58
CA VAL A 20 -32.41 -22.00 -7.49
C VAL A 20 -32.52 -20.94 -8.59
N MET A 21 -33.09 -19.78 -8.23
CA MET A 21 -33.05 -18.59 -9.06
C MET A 21 -31.59 -18.12 -9.10
N ALA A 22 -30.92 -18.38 -10.21
CA ALA A 22 -29.73 -17.64 -10.60
C ALA A 22 -30.09 -16.16 -10.61
N GLN A 23 -29.57 -15.39 -9.65
CA GLN A 23 -29.73 -13.94 -9.65
C GLN A 23 -28.94 -13.40 -10.84
N SER A 24 -29.63 -12.91 -11.88
CA SER A 24 -29.00 -12.10 -12.90
C SER A 24 -28.56 -10.79 -12.24
N GLN A 25 -27.25 -10.62 -12.04
CA GLN A 25 -26.67 -9.36 -11.60
C GLN A 25 -26.12 -8.62 -12.83
N ASP A 26 -27.01 -8.09 -13.67
CA ASP A 26 -26.66 -7.11 -14.72
C ASP A 26 -26.55 -5.69 -14.11
N GLY A 27 -25.85 -5.59 -12.98
CA GLY A 27 -25.43 -4.32 -12.39
C GLY A 27 -23.91 -4.19 -12.50
N PRO A 28 -23.34 -2.98 -12.45
CA PRO A 28 -21.90 -2.81 -12.34
C PRO A 28 -21.39 -3.63 -11.15
N ILE A 29 -20.34 -4.44 -11.34
CA ILE A 29 -19.62 -5.05 -10.21
C ILE A 29 -19.05 -3.89 -9.40
N VAL A 30 -19.73 -3.54 -8.30
CA VAL A 30 -19.25 -2.56 -7.34
C VAL A 30 -18.14 -3.26 -6.53
N THR A 31 -16.91 -3.19 -7.02
CA THR A 31 -15.71 -3.58 -6.25
C THR A 31 -15.45 -2.62 -5.08
N GLY A 32 -16.13 -1.47 -5.06
CA GLY A 32 -16.01 -0.44 -4.04
C GLY A 32 -17.05 -0.54 -2.93
N ASN A 33 -17.08 -1.64 -2.17
CA ASN A 33 -17.57 -1.47 -0.80
C ASN A 33 -16.50 -0.67 -0.05
N ARG A 34 -16.82 0.55 0.40
CA ARG A 34 -15.95 1.39 1.25
C ARG A 34 -15.83 0.82 2.67
N SER A 35 -15.83 -0.50 2.82
CA SER A 35 -15.41 -1.14 4.05
C SER A 35 -13.94 -0.81 4.23
N VAL A 36 -13.65 -0.01 5.25
CA VAL A 36 -12.32 0.08 5.83
C VAL A 36 -11.78 -1.34 5.94
N GLU A 37 -10.54 -1.54 5.49
CA GLU A 37 -9.89 -2.84 5.57
C GLU A 37 -10.08 -3.46 6.97
N SER A 38 -10.40 -4.75 7.03
CA SER A 38 -10.53 -5.43 8.32
C SER A 38 -9.20 -5.44 9.07
N ALA A 39 -9.25 -5.41 10.40
CA ALA A 39 -8.05 -5.49 11.23
C ALA A 39 -7.22 -6.75 10.93
N ASP A 40 -7.89 -7.87 10.61
CA ASP A 40 -7.23 -9.13 10.26
C ASP A 40 -6.51 -9.08 8.91
N ALA A 41 -7.11 -8.41 7.90
CA ALA A 41 -6.45 -8.20 6.61
C ALA A 41 -5.23 -7.29 6.77
N LEU A 42 -5.35 -6.21 7.54
CA LEU A 42 -4.24 -5.30 7.84
C LEU A 42 -3.11 -6.03 8.58
N LYS A 43 -3.45 -6.85 9.58
CA LYS A 43 -2.50 -7.67 10.33
C LYS A 43 -1.79 -8.69 9.44
N THR A 44 -2.51 -9.33 8.52
CA THR A 44 -1.96 -10.27 7.54
C THR A 44 -0.98 -9.57 6.60
N ARG A 45 -1.33 -8.40 6.05
CA ARG A 45 -0.43 -7.63 5.18
C ARG A 45 0.81 -7.14 5.93
N GLU A 46 0.66 -6.70 7.18
CA GLU A 46 1.78 -6.34 8.03
C GLU A 46 2.72 -7.54 8.24
N ALA A 47 2.17 -8.73 8.54
CA ALA A 47 3.00 -9.94 8.67
C ALA A 47 3.79 -10.24 7.39
N ILE A 48 3.15 -10.16 6.22
CA ILE A 48 3.81 -10.37 4.92
C ILE A 48 4.92 -9.34 4.69
N ALA A 49 4.64 -8.06 4.94
CA ALA A 49 5.62 -6.98 4.80
C ALA A 49 6.82 -7.15 5.74
N TYR A 50 6.57 -7.63 6.97
CA TYR A 50 7.60 -7.82 7.99
C TYR A 50 8.34 -9.16 7.91
N ALA A 51 7.86 -10.12 7.13
CA ALA A 51 8.55 -11.38 6.87
C ALA A 51 9.70 -11.23 5.86
N ARG A 52 9.68 -10.19 5.03
CA ARG A 52 10.71 -9.98 4.00
C ARG A 52 11.96 -9.32 4.62
N PRO A 53 13.17 -9.82 4.30
CA PRO A 53 14.40 -9.14 4.65
C PRO A 53 14.41 -7.72 4.10
N LEU A 54 14.94 -6.80 4.91
CA LEU A 54 15.17 -5.42 4.48
C LEU A 54 16.30 -5.37 3.45
N PRO A 55 16.24 -4.46 2.46
CA PRO A 55 17.35 -4.24 1.55
C PRO A 55 18.58 -3.73 2.32
N ARG A 56 19.76 -3.95 1.74
CA ARG A 56 21.02 -3.53 2.35
C ARG A 56 21.00 -2.04 2.65
N GLY A 57 21.32 -1.68 3.90
CA GLY A 57 21.40 -0.28 4.34
C GLY A 57 20.09 0.30 4.85
N ALA A 58 18.95 -0.41 4.73
CA ALA A 58 17.71 0.02 5.37
C ALA A 58 17.75 -0.26 6.88
N PRO A 59 17.37 0.73 7.72
CA PRO A 59 17.24 0.54 9.17
C PRO A 59 16.13 -0.44 9.53
N SER A 60 16.28 -1.16 10.65
CA SER A 60 15.24 -2.08 11.15
C SER A 60 14.21 -1.39 12.04
N ALA A 61 14.56 -0.29 12.69
CA ALA A 61 13.65 0.46 13.54
C ALA A 61 12.70 1.34 12.71
N ASP A 62 11.39 1.26 12.98
CA ASP A 62 10.34 1.88 12.16
C ASP A 62 10.57 3.38 11.90
N TYR A 63 11.00 4.17 12.89
CA TYR A 63 11.20 5.61 12.68
C TYR A 63 12.35 5.91 11.70
N ALA A 64 13.49 5.24 11.88
CA ALA A 64 14.63 5.39 10.98
C ALA A 64 14.34 4.79 9.59
N LEU A 65 13.60 3.68 9.55
CA LEU A 65 13.15 3.07 8.29
C LEU A 65 12.26 4.02 7.50
N VAL A 66 11.26 4.66 8.13
CA VAL A 66 10.36 5.59 7.43
C VAL A 66 11.12 6.82 6.91
N ALA A 67 12.09 7.34 7.66
CA ALA A 67 12.96 8.42 7.18
C ALA A 67 13.80 7.98 5.96
N TRP A 68 14.30 6.75 5.98
CA TRP A 68 14.99 6.15 4.85
C TRP A 68 14.07 5.97 3.62
N CYS A 69 12.81 5.55 3.83
CA CYS A 69 11.80 5.43 2.78
C CYS A 69 11.44 6.79 2.15
N ASP A 70 11.25 7.85 2.96
CA ASP A 70 11.07 9.23 2.47
C ASP A 70 12.25 9.67 1.62
N ALA A 71 13.48 9.43 2.07
CA ALA A 71 14.69 9.79 1.32
C ALA A 71 14.80 9.03 -0.02
N LEU A 72 14.37 7.77 -0.07
CA LEU A 72 14.38 6.99 -1.31
C LEU A 72 13.41 7.58 -2.34
N VAL A 73 12.15 7.76 -1.95
CA VAL A 73 11.10 8.21 -2.87
C VAL A 73 11.30 9.67 -3.28
N SER A 74 11.71 10.53 -2.34
CA SER A 74 12.03 11.92 -2.69
C SER A 74 13.21 12.02 -3.64
N GLY A 75 14.26 11.20 -3.44
CA GLY A 75 15.41 11.18 -4.35
C GLY A 75 15.10 10.57 -5.73
N HIS A 76 14.20 9.59 -5.81
CA HIS A 76 13.69 9.11 -7.10
C HIS A 76 12.95 10.20 -7.87
N ALA A 77 12.08 10.95 -7.18
CA ALA A 77 11.39 12.10 -7.76
C ALA A 77 12.37 13.22 -8.16
N ASP A 78 13.40 13.50 -7.34
CA ASP A 78 14.46 14.46 -7.67
C ASP A 78 15.23 14.03 -8.93
N LEU A 79 15.52 12.74 -9.10
CA LEU A 79 16.15 12.20 -10.32
C LEU A 79 15.24 12.40 -11.54
N GLY A 80 13.94 12.13 -11.40
CA GLY A 80 12.95 12.34 -12.46
C GLY A 80 12.89 13.79 -12.95
N ASP A 81 13.01 14.75 -12.04
CA ASP A 81 13.06 16.19 -12.36
C ASP A 81 14.29 16.59 -13.19
N THR A 82 15.33 15.75 -13.27
CA THR A 82 16.54 16.00 -14.09
C THR A 82 16.46 15.49 -15.53
N LEU A 83 15.40 14.74 -15.88
CA LEU A 83 15.30 14.09 -17.17
C LEU A 83 14.94 15.11 -18.27
N PRO A 84 15.60 15.09 -19.45
CA PRO A 84 15.36 16.09 -20.50
C PRO A 84 14.06 15.88 -21.27
N ALA A 85 13.54 14.64 -21.27
CA ALA A 85 12.27 14.29 -21.87
C ALA A 85 11.38 13.70 -20.77
N HIS A 86 10.27 14.35 -20.48
CA HIS A 86 9.29 13.86 -19.51
C HIS A 86 8.15 13.23 -20.29
N ALA A 87 8.14 11.90 -20.39
CA ALA A 87 6.92 11.23 -20.82
C ALA A 87 5.81 11.57 -19.80
N PRO A 88 4.53 11.68 -20.21
CA PRO A 88 3.44 11.96 -19.27
C PRO A 88 3.41 11.01 -18.07
N GLU A 89 3.79 9.76 -18.27
CA GLU A 89 3.91 8.74 -17.23
C GLU A 89 5.00 9.07 -16.21
N ASP A 90 6.14 9.61 -16.63
CA ASP A 90 7.24 9.99 -15.74
C ASP A 90 6.83 11.18 -14.85
N VAL A 91 6.11 12.15 -15.42
CA VAL A 91 5.56 13.28 -14.66
C VAL A 91 4.60 12.78 -13.58
N GLU A 92 3.74 11.83 -13.93
CA GLU A 92 2.79 11.25 -12.98
C GLU A 92 3.50 10.43 -11.90
N LEU A 93 4.54 9.66 -12.26
CA LEU A 93 5.35 8.93 -11.29
C LEU A 93 6.05 9.87 -10.30
N VAL A 94 6.65 10.96 -10.78
CA VAL A 94 7.22 12.00 -9.92
C VAL A 94 6.15 12.56 -8.98
N ARG A 95 4.97 12.92 -9.52
CA ARG A 95 3.87 13.46 -8.71
C ARG A 95 3.41 12.48 -7.62
N LEU A 96 3.24 11.20 -7.96
CA LEU A 96 2.85 10.15 -7.02
C LEU A 96 3.93 9.93 -5.95
N GLY A 97 5.21 9.88 -6.35
CA GLY A 97 6.33 9.79 -5.41
C GLY A 97 6.36 10.95 -4.41
N ARG A 98 6.12 12.18 -4.86
CA ARG A 98 6.03 13.34 -3.95
C ARG A 98 4.89 13.22 -2.94
N LEU A 99 3.75 12.66 -3.34
CA LEU A 99 2.62 12.40 -2.44
C LEU A 99 2.97 11.31 -1.41
N GLU A 100 3.57 10.21 -1.85
CA GLU A 100 4.00 9.14 -0.94
C GLU A 100 5.05 9.63 0.07
N ALA A 101 6.03 10.40 -0.39
CA ALA A 101 7.02 11.04 0.47
C ALA A 101 6.35 11.99 1.50
N GLN A 102 5.27 12.67 1.12
CA GLN A 102 4.48 13.50 2.04
C GLN A 102 3.80 12.67 3.14
N ASP A 103 3.29 11.48 2.82
CA ASP A 103 2.71 10.59 3.82
C ASP A 103 3.75 10.13 4.85
N PHE A 104 4.97 9.82 4.41
CA PHE A 104 6.09 9.50 5.32
C PHE A 104 6.48 10.68 6.20
N ARG A 105 6.64 11.88 5.63
CA ARG A 105 6.95 13.08 6.42
C ARG A 105 5.88 13.40 7.45
N THR A 106 4.62 13.17 7.11
CA THR A 106 3.49 13.35 8.05
C THR A 106 3.57 12.34 9.19
N ALA A 107 3.90 11.08 8.91
CA ALA A 107 4.10 10.05 9.93
C ALA A 107 5.31 10.37 10.85
N LEU A 108 6.43 10.81 10.27
CA LEU A 108 7.62 11.22 11.00
C LEU A 108 7.32 12.40 11.93
N ALA A 109 6.65 13.44 11.44
CA ALA A 109 6.27 14.60 12.25
C ALA A 109 5.37 14.20 13.42
N ALA A 110 4.38 13.34 13.19
CA ALA A 110 3.49 12.83 14.24
C ALA A 110 4.23 12.01 15.31
N ALA A 111 5.29 11.30 14.93
CA ALA A 111 6.09 10.45 15.81
C ALA A 111 7.25 11.19 16.50
N ALA A 112 7.74 12.30 15.93
CA ALA A 112 8.94 13.00 16.37
C ALA A 112 8.98 13.38 17.87
N PRO A 113 7.88 13.78 18.53
CA PRO A 113 7.90 14.08 19.97
C PRO A 113 8.18 12.86 20.85
N ARG A 114 7.92 11.65 20.35
CA ARG A 114 8.09 10.38 21.09
C ARG A 114 9.46 9.74 20.85
N GLN A 115 10.27 10.29 19.95
CA GLN A 115 11.57 9.71 19.59
C GLN A 115 12.70 10.22 20.47
N SER A 116 13.58 9.30 20.86
CA SER A 116 14.84 9.62 21.52
C SER A 116 15.80 10.34 20.57
N ALA A 117 16.79 11.04 21.13
CA ALA A 117 17.87 11.64 20.34
C ALA A 117 18.64 10.60 19.51
N ALA A 118 18.84 9.39 20.06
CA ALA A 118 19.51 8.30 19.36
C ALA A 118 18.71 7.83 18.13
N SER A 119 17.39 7.68 18.25
CA SER A 119 16.50 7.30 17.14
C SER A 119 16.52 8.34 16.02
N LYS A 120 16.48 9.64 16.38
CA LYS A 120 16.59 10.74 15.41
C LYS A 120 17.95 10.73 14.69
N ALA A 121 19.04 10.57 15.44
CA ALA A 121 20.37 10.49 14.85
C ALA A 121 20.56 9.28 13.93
N GLU A 122 19.91 8.15 14.22
CA GLU A 122 19.88 6.99 13.31
C GLU A 122 19.13 7.31 12.01
N ALA A 123 17.96 7.93 12.11
CA ALA A 123 17.19 8.38 10.96
C ALA A 123 18.01 9.35 10.08
N ASP A 124 18.67 10.34 10.68
CA ASP A 124 19.49 11.32 9.95
C ASP A 124 20.65 10.64 9.19
N ARG A 125 21.33 9.65 9.80
CA ARG A 125 22.38 8.87 9.13
C ARG A 125 21.84 8.06 7.97
N ALA A 126 20.67 7.43 8.14
CA ALA A 126 20.04 6.64 7.09
C ALA A 126 19.64 7.52 5.90
N VAL A 127 19.07 8.70 6.16
CA VAL A 127 18.73 9.70 5.14
C VAL A 127 19.98 10.17 4.40
N ALA A 128 21.05 10.51 5.13
CA ALA A 128 22.30 10.98 4.53
C ALA A 128 22.91 9.93 3.59
N ALA A 129 22.89 8.65 3.98
CA ALA A 129 23.39 7.57 3.15
C ALA A 129 22.60 7.41 1.83
N VAL A 130 21.27 7.52 1.88
CA VAL A 130 20.41 7.47 0.68
C VAL A 130 20.63 8.67 -0.21
N LYS A 131 20.68 9.88 0.36
CA LYS A 131 20.94 11.10 -0.41
C LYS A 131 22.28 11.05 -1.15
N ALA A 132 23.32 10.49 -0.53
CA ALA A 132 24.61 10.32 -1.20
C ALA A 132 24.54 9.37 -2.41
N GLN A 133 23.72 8.31 -2.33
CA GLN A 133 23.50 7.40 -3.46
C GLN A 133 22.77 8.12 -4.61
N TRP A 134 21.71 8.87 -4.29
CA TRP A 134 20.98 9.63 -5.30
C TRP A 134 21.81 10.75 -5.94
N ALA A 135 22.61 11.47 -5.15
CA ALA A 135 23.48 12.53 -5.67
C ALA A 135 24.38 12.02 -6.81
N THR A 136 24.93 10.80 -6.66
CA THR A 136 25.75 10.17 -7.71
C THR A 136 24.99 9.99 -9.03
N LEU A 137 23.70 9.67 -8.96
CA LEU A 137 22.85 9.48 -10.15
C LEU A 137 22.39 10.82 -10.73
N ILE A 138 21.96 11.75 -9.87
CA ILE A 138 21.49 13.09 -10.25
C ILE A 138 22.60 13.89 -10.95
N GLU A 139 23.83 13.80 -10.46
CA GLU A 139 24.99 14.52 -10.99
C GLU A 139 25.60 13.85 -12.23
N ASN A 140 25.13 12.66 -12.62
CA ASN A 140 25.63 11.98 -13.81
C ASN A 140 25.29 12.81 -15.07
N PRO A 141 26.27 13.26 -15.88
CA PRO A 141 26.01 14.07 -17.06
C PRO A 141 25.25 13.31 -18.17
N ASP A 142 25.30 11.99 -18.18
CA ASP A 142 24.60 11.15 -19.15
C ASP A 142 23.10 11.06 -18.84
N ALA A 143 22.29 11.73 -19.65
CA ALA A 143 20.84 11.75 -19.49
C ALA A 143 20.18 10.38 -19.73
N GLU A 144 20.76 9.54 -20.59
CA GLU A 144 20.22 8.20 -20.84
C GLU A 144 20.44 7.31 -19.61
N ALA A 145 21.63 7.37 -19.01
CA ALA A 145 21.93 6.66 -17.77
C ALA A 145 21.01 7.09 -16.61
N ARG A 146 20.70 8.40 -16.50
CA ARG A 146 19.73 8.91 -15.52
C ARG A 146 18.32 8.38 -15.78
N SER A 147 17.88 8.39 -17.05
CA SER A 147 16.56 7.88 -17.45
C SER A 147 16.41 6.38 -17.16
N GLN A 148 17.43 5.57 -17.50
CA GLN A 148 17.45 4.15 -17.16
C GLN A 148 17.40 3.94 -15.64
N SER A 149 18.16 4.71 -14.87
CA SER A 149 18.17 4.62 -13.41
C SER A 149 16.82 4.99 -12.79
N PHE A 150 16.15 6.02 -13.33
CA PHE A 150 14.80 6.42 -12.92
C PHE A 150 13.79 5.29 -13.16
N GLY A 151 13.87 4.61 -14.30
CA GLY A 151 12.97 3.49 -14.64
C GLY A 151 13.19 2.21 -13.84
N LEU A 152 14.35 2.05 -13.17
CA LEU A 152 14.66 0.87 -12.35
C LEU A 152 14.06 0.93 -10.93
N PHE A 153 13.65 2.11 -10.47
CA PHE A 153 13.04 2.25 -9.16
C PHE A 153 11.57 1.82 -9.24
N PHE A 154 11.26 0.62 -8.74
CA PHE A 154 9.91 0.09 -8.73
C PHE A 154 9.38 -0.08 -7.30
N GLY A 155 8.74 0.96 -6.79
CA GLY A 155 7.99 0.97 -5.53
C GLY A 155 8.84 0.71 -4.28
N LEU A 156 8.36 1.19 -3.14
CA LEU A 156 8.95 0.78 -1.88
C LEU A 156 8.44 -0.61 -1.45
N PRO A 157 9.22 -1.34 -0.64
CA PRO A 157 8.68 -2.52 0.03
C PRO A 157 7.52 -2.09 0.92
N GLY A 158 6.40 -2.82 0.87
CA GLY A 158 5.19 -2.51 1.66
C GLY A 158 5.41 -2.30 3.17
N ARG A 159 6.57 -2.72 3.68
CA ARG A 159 7.02 -2.44 5.05
C ARG A 159 7.13 -0.93 5.34
N CYS A 160 7.50 -0.09 4.39
CA CYS A 160 7.64 1.35 4.59
C CYS A 160 6.32 1.98 5.06
N GLU A 161 5.21 1.61 4.40
CA GLU A 161 3.86 2.10 4.66
C GLU A 161 3.33 1.54 5.98
N HIS A 162 3.59 0.25 6.27
CA HIS A 162 3.25 -0.34 7.56
C HIS A 162 4.05 0.29 8.72
N ALA A 163 5.35 0.54 8.54
CA ALA A 163 6.18 1.24 9.53
C ALA A 163 5.69 2.69 9.75
N ALA A 164 5.33 3.41 8.68
CA ALA A 164 4.77 4.75 8.75
C ALA A 164 3.46 4.77 9.55
N ARG A 165 2.57 3.81 9.31
CA ARG A 165 1.37 3.62 10.11
C ARG A 165 1.70 3.42 11.58
N ARG A 166 2.60 2.47 11.88
CA ARG A 166 2.97 2.11 13.25
C ARG A 166 3.52 3.30 14.04
N ILE A 167 4.43 4.09 13.46
CA ILE A 167 4.97 5.27 14.16
C ILE A 167 3.92 6.36 14.34
N ARG A 168 3.05 6.57 13.34
CA ARG A 168 1.99 7.58 13.38
C ARG A 168 0.96 7.26 14.46
N GLU A 169 0.52 6.00 14.52
CA GLU A 169 -0.50 5.50 15.45
C GLU A 169 0.08 5.07 16.80
N ASN A 170 1.40 5.21 17.00
CA ASN A 170 2.10 4.80 18.23
C ASN A 170 1.91 3.32 18.57
N ILE A 171 1.94 2.45 17.55
CA ILE A 171 1.85 1.00 17.71
C ILE A 171 3.21 0.47 18.16
N THR A 172 3.29 0.08 19.43
CA THR A 172 4.53 -0.44 20.04
C THR A 172 4.55 -1.97 20.13
N THR A 173 3.42 -2.64 19.86
CA THR A 173 3.37 -4.10 19.80
C THR A 173 4.20 -4.59 18.61
N PRO A 174 5.00 -5.66 18.76
CA PRO A 174 5.72 -6.25 17.64
C PRO A 174 4.77 -6.58 16.46
N PRO A 175 5.24 -6.44 15.22
CA PRO A 175 4.51 -6.89 14.04
C PRO A 175 4.12 -8.37 14.16
N ALA A 176 2.99 -8.74 13.58
CA ALA A 176 2.58 -10.13 13.49
C ALA A 176 3.59 -10.95 12.67
N THR A 177 3.78 -12.22 13.04
CA THR A 177 4.53 -13.19 12.23
C THR A 177 3.60 -13.90 11.25
N LEU A 178 4.15 -14.53 10.22
CA LEU A 178 3.37 -15.33 9.26
C LEU A 178 2.56 -16.42 9.97
N GLU A 179 3.19 -17.13 10.91
CA GLU A 179 2.55 -18.21 11.67
C GLU A 179 1.39 -17.67 12.51
N SER A 180 1.57 -16.47 13.11
CA SER A 180 0.53 -15.83 13.94
C SER A 180 -0.70 -15.35 13.16
N VAL A 181 -0.62 -15.32 11.82
CA VAL A 181 -1.74 -15.04 10.92
C VAL A 181 -2.15 -16.27 10.08
N GLY A 182 -1.61 -17.45 10.41
CA GLY A 182 -1.97 -18.72 9.76
C GLY A 182 -1.31 -18.97 8.40
N ILE A 183 -0.19 -18.29 8.10
CA ILE A 183 0.63 -18.51 6.91
C ILE A 183 1.88 -19.29 7.33
N ASN A 184 2.08 -20.48 6.77
CA ASN A 184 3.24 -21.34 7.03
C ASN A 184 4.05 -21.57 5.74
#